data_AF-A0A8T5KQA6-F1
#
_entry.id   AF-A0A8T5KQA6-F1
#
_cell.length_a   1.000
_cell.length_b   1.000
_cell.length_c   1.000
_cell.angle_alpha   90.00
_cell.angle_beta   90.00
_cell.angle_gamma   90.00
#
_symmetry.space_group_name_H-M   'P 1'
#
loop_
_entity.id
_entity.type
_entity.pdbx_description
1 polymer ?
#
loop_
_entity_poly.entity_id
_entity_poly.type
_entity_poly.pdbx_seq_one_letter_code
_entity_poly.pdbx_strand_id
1 'polypeptide(L)' 'MPELPEVETVRTGLEKAWLGRTITKVILRRPNLRYPFPEDFENRLVGQ' A
#
# COMPACT_ATOMS: atom_id res chain seq x y z
N MET A 1 -17.77 -3.63 3.47
CA MET A 1 -16.46 -3.92 4.12
C MET A 1 -16.11 -5.32 3.69
N PRO A 2 -14.91 -5.57 3.12
CA PRO A 2 -14.54 -6.94 2.73
C PRO A 2 -14.45 -7.80 3.99
N GLU A 3 -14.82 -9.08 3.88
CA GLU A 3 -14.60 -10.05 4.95
C GLU A 3 -13.18 -10.63 4.88
N LEU A 4 -12.83 -11.46 5.86
CA LEU A 4 -11.49 -12.03 5.95
C LEU A 4 -11.09 -12.85 4.70
N PRO A 5 -11.96 -13.70 4.12
CA PRO A 5 -11.60 -14.48 2.93
C PRO A 5 -11.25 -13.62 1.71
N GLU A 6 -11.94 -12.51 1.49
CA GLU A 6 -11.65 -11.60 0.38
C GLU A 6 -10.32 -10.88 0.60
N VAL A 7 -10.03 -10.48 1.84
CA VAL A 7 -8.75 -9.85 2.20
C VAL A 7 -7.59 -10.80 1.95
N GLU A 8 -7.72 -12.08 2.32
CA GLU A 8 -6.68 -13.09 2.11
C GLU A 8 -6.43 -13.36 0.63
N THR A 9 -7.49 -13.38 -0.19
CA THR A 9 -7.39 -13.53 -1.64
C THR A 9 -6.59 -12.39 -2.25
N VAL A 10 -6.89 -11.13 -1.87
CA VAL A 10 -6.17 -9.95 -2.35
C VAL A 10 -4.72 -9.97 -1.86
N ARG A 11 -4.48 -10.27 -0.58
CA ARG A 11 -3.13 -10.34 0.01
C ARG A 11 -2.25 -11.34 -0.74
N THR A 12 -2.73 -12.57 -0.92
CA THR A 12 -1.99 -13.64 -1.60
C THR A 12 -1.76 -13.33 -3.08
N GLY A 13 -2.70 -12.64 -3.73
CA GLY A 13 -2.53 -12.18 -5.11
C GLY A 13 -1.42 -11.14 -5.26
N LEU A 14 -1.38 -10.14 -4.36
CA LEU A 14 -0.39 -9.07 -4.38
C LEU A 14 1.01 -9.57 -4.01
N GLU A 15 1.12 -10.52 -3.10
CA GLU A 15 2.39 -11.09 -2.62
C GLU A 15 3.31 -11.53 -3.78
N LYS A 16 2.74 -12.18 -4.80
CA LYS A 16 3.46 -12.65 -6.00
C LYS A 16 4.07 -11.52 -6.83
N ALA A 17 3.46 -10.34 -6.81
CA ALA A 17 3.88 -9.21 -7.61
C ALA A 17 4.76 -8.22 -6.83
N TRP A 18 4.73 -8.25 -5.49
CA TRP A 18 5.31 -7.20 -4.66
C TRP A 18 6.53 -7.66 -3.86
N LEU A 19 6.59 -8.91 -3.41
CA LEU A 19 7.72 -9.37 -2.59
C LEU A 19 9.05 -9.28 -3.34
N GLY A 20 10.09 -8.83 -2.63
CA GLY A 20 11.46 -8.69 -3.15
C GLY A 20 11.64 -7.52 -4.14
N ARG A 21 10.62 -6.67 -4.34
CA ARG A 21 10.72 -5.47 -5.18
C ARG A 21 10.92 -4.23 -4.32
N THR A 22 11.59 -3.24 -4.91
CA THR A 22 11.83 -1.95 -4.29
C THR A 22 10.83 -0.90 -4.77
N ILE A 23 10.30 -0.10 -3.86
CA ILE A 23 9.43 1.03 -4.18
C ILE A 23 10.28 2.19 -4.72
N THR A 24 10.10 2.54 -5.99
CA THR A 24 10.88 3.63 -6.63
C THR A 24 10.20 4.99 -6.59
N LYS A 25 8.86 5.02 -6.43
CA LYS A 25 8.07 6.25 -6.39
C LYS A 25 6.73 6.00 -5.72
N VAL A 26 6.30 6.96 -4.90
CA VAL A 26 4.95 7.03 -4.33
C VAL A 26 4.29 8.32 -4.81
N ILE A 27 2.98 8.27 -5.08
CA ILE A 27 2.18 9.45 -5.45
C ILE A 27 0.87 9.39 -4.69
N LEU A 28 0.63 10.35 -3.80
CA LEU A 28 -0.63 10.46 -3.08
C LEU A 28 -1.68 11.20 -3.93
N ARG A 29 -2.77 10.51 -4.28
CA ARG A 29 -3.86 11.08 -5.11
C ARG A 29 -5.18 11.27 -4.37
N ARG A 30 -5.21 11.01 -3.06
CA ARG A 30 -6.45 11.03 -2.28
C ARG A 30 -6.32 11.93 -1.05
N PRO A 31 -6.94 13.12 -1.04
CA PRO A 31 -6.81 14.06 0.07
C PRO A 31 -7.78 13.80 1.24
N ASN A 32 -8.82 12.96 1.05
CA ASN A 32 -9.96 12.83 1.98
C ASN A 32 -10.14 11.42 2.54
N LEU A 33 -9.06 10.78 2.98
CA LEU A 33 -9.16 9.51 3.69
C LEU A 33 -9.75 9.68 5.09
N ARG A 34 -10.44 8.64 5.60
CA ARG A 34 -10.93 8.61 7.00
C ARG A 34 -9.80 8.87 8.00
N TYR A 35 -8.60 8.39 7.69
CA TYR A 35 -7.37 8.70 8.40
C TYR A 35 -6.38 9.30 7.40
N PRO A 36 -5.81 10.49 7.68
CA PRO A 36 -4.84 11.11 6.77
C PRO A 36 -3.58 10.26 6.64
N PHE A 37 -2.85 10.47 5.56
CA PHE A 37 -1.50 9.89 5.45
C PHE A 37 -0.59 10.47 6.54
N PRO A 38 0.36 9.69 7.08
CA PRO A 38 1.41 10.21 7.94
C PRO A 38 2.22 11.30 7.25
N GLU A 39 2.85 12.17 8.06
CA GLU A 39 3.85 13.10 7.55
C GLU A 39 4.99 12.32 6.86
N ASP A 40 5.46 12.88 5.74
CA ASP A 40 6.57 12.34 4.96
C ASP A 40 6.38 10.90 4.43
N PHE A 41 5.12 10.46 4.29
CA PHE A 41 4.79 9.08 3.91
C PHE A 41 5.43 8.61 2.59
N GLU A 42 5.54 9.49 1.59
CA GLU A 42 6.14 9.13 0.31
C GLU A 42 7.63 8.78 0.46
N ASN A 43 8.41 9.62 1.14
CA ASN A 43 9.85 9.42 1.32
C ASN A 43 10.17 8.24 2.24
N ARG A 44 9.31 7.96 3.22
CA ARG A 44 9.46 6.80 4.12
C ARG A 44 9.35 5.46 3.40
N LEU A 45 8.60 5.41 2.29
CA LEU A 45 8.35 4.19 1.53
C LEU A 45 9.30 4.00 0.35
N VAL A 46 9.77 5.08 -0.28
CA VAL A 46 10.73 4.97 -1.38
C VAL A 46 12.02 4.31 -0.88
N GLY A 47 12.50 3.29 -1.60
CA GLY A 47 13.69 2.52 -1.24
C GLY A 47 13.45 1.31 -0.33
N GLN A 48 12.23 1.12 0.20
CA GLN A 48 11.79 -0.12 0.85
C GLN A 48 11.59 -1.24 -0.17
#